data_AF-A0A497U3V5-F1
#
_entry.id   AF-A0A497U3V5-F1
#
_cell.length_a   1.000
_cell.length_b   1.000
_cell.length_c   1.000
_cell.angle_alpha   90.00
_cell.angle_beta   90.00
_cell.angle_gamma   90.00
#
_symmetry.space_group_name_H-M   'P 1'
#
loop_
_entity.id
_entity.type
_entity.pdbx_description
1 polymer ?
#
loop_
_entity_poly.entity_id
_entity_poly.type
_entity_poly.pdbx_seq_one_letter_code
_entity_poly.pdbx_strand_id
1 'polypeptide(L)'
;MSRTTNRWITFRSASAVVDKWGGSFSMPPLASTIKVKDRQEQEVLMTGISANQLPPDVFWGKLRISDDQAPIAFLPLIDHCLDVAVVFRHLVALPTIQRCLMVAANSTLTPAQLDRLAVLALLHDFGKANLGFQNKPFDPKAPRAGHVFETAPLLNVEHLANQLAQSLDWGELMSWFTEQETLKAYLFAILSHHGRPIYENGLGTAAQNYYRAKKQWWVSDGQRDPFHALAKLMELAHRAFPAAFAEDVPPIPNPPQLQHRFAGLLMLADWLGSHDAFFPIDNGKADRLQLAPDAAIRILKAVGLDV
;
A
#
# COMPACT_ATOMS: atom_id res chain seq x y z
N MET A 1 -25.80 23.53 18.77
CA MET A 1 -25.08 23.55 17.49
C MET A 1 -23.60 23.82 17.76
N SER A 2 -22.80 22.78 17.94
CA SER A 2 -21.35 22.90 18.13
C SER A 2 -20.68 22.51 16.82
N ARG A 3 -20.03 23.47 16.15
CA ARG A 3 -19.19 23.23 14.97
C ARG A 3 -17.79 22.87 15.47
N THR A 4 -17.46 21.59 15.52
CA THR A 4 -16.08 21.12 15.61
C THR A 4 -15.47 21.18 14.22
N THR A 5 -14.66 22.20 13.97
CA THR A 5 -13.78 22.28 12.81
C THR A 5 -12.60 21.34 13.01
N ASN A 6 -12.69 20.11 12.47
CA ASN A 6 -11.54 19.23 12.36
C ASN A 6 -10.58 19.82 11.31
N ARG A 7 -9.49 20.44 11.79
CA ARG A 7 -8.40 20.95 10.96
C ARG A 7 -7.51 19.77 10.59
N TRP A 8 -7.61 19.29 9.36
CA TRP A 8 -6.70 18.30 8.80
C TRP A 8 -5.42 18.96 8.30
N ILE A 9 -4.33 18.20 8.26
CA ILE A 9 -3.07 18.64 7.68
C ILE A 9 -3.30 18.72 6.17
N THR A 10 -3.26 19.94 5.63
CA THR A 10 -3.23 20.14 4.19
C THR A 10 -1.82 19.79 3.73
N PHE A 11 -1.68 18.77 2.89
CA PHE A 11 -0.43 18.47 2.20
C PHE A 11 -0.15 19.62 1.24
N ARG A 12 0.47 20.70 1.75
CA ARG A 12 0.98 21.77 0.89
C ARG A 12 2.13 21.18 0.08
N SER A 13 2.10 21.46 -1.22
CA SER A 13 3.07 21.02 -2.22
C SER A 13 4.51 20.93 -1.69
N ALA A 14 5.22 19.87 -2.09
CA ALA A 14 6.61 19.58 -1.72
C ALA A 14 7.62 20.71 -2.00
N SER A 15 7.21 21.78 -2.69
CA SER A 15 8.04 22.96 -2.97
C SER A 15 8.04 24.02 -1.84
N ALA A 16 7.17 23.92 -0.83
CA ALA A 16 7.12 24.90 0.27
C ALA A 16 8.05 24.57 1.48
N VAL A 17 8.87 23.52 1.38
CA VAL A 17 9.77 23.07 2.47
C VAL A 17 11.16 23.71 2.41
N VAL A 18 11.51 24.43 1.33
CA VAL A 18 12.87 24.97 1.14
C VAL A 18 13.06 26.43 1.60
N ASP A 19 12.00 27.24 1.72
CA ASP A 19 12.16 28.71 1.89
C ASP A 19 11.78 29.30 3.25
N LYS A 20 11.86 28.53 4.35
CA LYS A 20 11.51 29.06 5.69
C LYS A 20 12.54 28.95 6.80
N TRP A 21 13.82 28.77 6.46
CA TRP A 21 14.91 28.83 7.44
C TRP A 21 16.15 29.53 6.88
N GLY A 22 16.00 30.83 6.61
CA GLY A 22 17.14 31.76 6.63
C GLY A 22 17.54 32.00 8.09
N GLY A 23 18.52 31.24 8.58
CA GLY A 23 19.02 31.38 9.95
C GLY A 23 20.33 30.63 10.11
N SER A 24 21.43 31.38 10.08
CA SER A 24 22.79 30.92 10.34
C SER A 24 22.88 30.16 11.66
N PHE A 25 23.28 28.88 11.62
CA PHE A 25 23.72 28.14 12.79
C PHE A 25 25.19 27.75 12.62
N SER A 26 26.02 28.29 13.50
CA SER A 26 27.43 27.91 13.68
C SER A 26 27.53 26.57 14.40
N MET A 27 28.38 25.69 13.87
CA MET A 27 28.72 24.39 14.48
C MET A 27 29.71 24.58 15.65
N PRO A 28 29.50 23.96 16.82
CA PRO A 28 30.58 23.75 17.79
C PRO A 28 31.35 22.46 17.47
N PRO A 29 32.63 22.35 17.87
CA PRO A 29 33.55 21.31 17.40
C PRO A 29 33.30 19.95 18.06
N LEU A 30 33.46 18.90 17.25
CA LEU A 30 33.46 17.49 17.66
C LEU A 30 34.74 17.14 18.43
N ALA A 31 34.59 16.74 19.69
CA ALA A 31 35.59 15.96 20.41
C ALA A 31 34.90 14.94 21.32
N SER A 32 34.94 13.67 20.96
CA SER A 32 35.54 12.63 21.82
C SER A 32 35.39 11.24 21.21
N THR A 33 36.52 10.56 21.25
CA THR A 33 36.85 9.20 20.82
C THR A 33 35.97 8.14 21.48
N ILE A 34 35.24 7.35 20.69
CA ILE A 34 34.67 6.07 21.16
C ILE A 34 35.72 4.99 20.90
N LYS A 35 36.26 4.41 21.96
CA LYS A 35 37.12 3.22 21.91
C LYS A 35 36.30 2.03 21.42
N VAL A 36 36.64 1.51 20.26
CA VAL A 36 36.23 0.17 19.81
C VAL A 36 36.99 -0.84 20.68
N LYS A 37 36.26 -1.69 21.41
CA LYS A 37 36.82 -2.82 22.13
C LYS A 37 36.40 -4.11 21.40
N ASP A 38 37.43 -4.81 20.96
CA ASP A 38 37.56 -6.13 20.35
C ASP A 38 36.32 -6.99 20.07
N ARG A 39 36.20 -7.35 18.78
CA ARG A 39 35.61 -8.60 18.29
C ARG A 39 36.42 -9.78 18.82
N GLN A 40 35.82 -10.62 19.64
CA GLN A 40 35.93 -12.09 19.60
C GLN A 40 35.02 -12.67 20.69
N GLU A 41 34.43 -13.83 20.41
CA GLU A 41 33.56 -14.63 21.29
C GLU A 41 32.07 -14.24 21.34
N GLN A 42 31.29 -14.74 20.38
CA GLN A 42 30.19 -15.68 20.64
C GLN A 42 29.54 -16.11 19.32
N GLU A 43 30.26 -16.98 18.62
CA GLU A 43 29.74 -17.77 17.51
C GLU A 43 29.18 -19.09 18.06
N VAL A 44 28.17 -19.02 18.93
CA VAL A 44 27.43 -20.20 19.45
C VAL A 44 25.99 -19.78 19.79
N LEU A 45 25.12 -19.71 18.77
CA LEU A 45 23.69 -20.10 18.76
C LEU A 45 23.03 -19.60 17.46
N MET A 46 23.37 -20.22 16.34
CA MET A 46 22.65 -20.07 15.06
C MET A 46 21.97 -21.41 14.71
N THR A 47 21.22 -21.95 15.65
CA THR A 47 20.26 -23.05 15.43
C THR A 47 19.07 -22.85 16.35
N GLY A 48 18.18 -21.94 15.96
CA GLY A 48 17.01 -21.59 16.77
C GLY A 48 16.15 -20.50 16.13
N ILE A 49 15.84 -20.60 14.84
CA ILE A 49 14.68 -19.89 14.31
C ILE A 49 13.48 -20.54 15.01
N SER A 50 12.85 -19.82 15.95
CA SER A 50 11.57 -20.22 16.52
C SER A 50 10.63 -20.54 15.36
N ALA A 51 9.99 -21.72 15.40
CA ALA A 51 9.15 -22.24 14.32
C ALA A 51 7.94 -21.34 13.95
N ASN A 52 7.74 -20.20 14.63
CA ASN A 52 6.58 -19.33 14.54
C ASN A 52 6.85 -17.94 13.94
N GLN A 53 7.92 -17.76 13.16
CA GLN A 53 8.24 -16.45 12.57
C GLN A 53 8.56 -16.54 11.08
N LEU A 54 8.01 -15.61 10.30
CA LEU A 54 8.35 -15.39 8.89
C LEU A 54 9.79 -14.84 8.77
N PRO A 55 10.42 -14.91 7.58
CA PRO A 55 11.73 -14.29 7.38
C PRO A 55 11.73 -12.80 7.78
N PRO A 56 12.87 -12.25 8.23
CA PRO A 56 12.99 -10.82 8.52
C PRO A 56 12.53 -9.96 7.35
N ASP A 57 11.96 -8.79 7.65
CA ASP A 57 11.49 -7.82 6.63
C ASP A 57 10.37 -8.33 5.68
N VAL A 58 9.79 -9.50 5.95
CA VAL A 58 8.63 -10.00 5.22
C VAL A 58 7.34 -9.47 5.82
N PHE A 59 6.53 -8.84 4.98
CA PHE A 59 5.13 -8.54 5.23
C PHE A 59 4.28 -9.51 4.43
N TRP A 60 3.35 -10.22 5.05
CA TRP A 60 2.45 -11.14 4.37
C TRP A 60 1.17 -10.44 3.92
N GLY A 61 0.71 -10.74 2.70
CA GLY A 61 -0.60 -10.38 2.17
C GLY A 61 -1.63 -11.50 2.38
N LYS A 62 -1.17 -12.75 2.28
CA LYS A 62 -1.88 -13.96 2.68
C LYS A 62 -1.00 -14.87 3.52
N LEU A 63 -1.61 -15.54 4.50
CA LEU A 63 -0.91 -16.46 5.39
C LEU A 63 -1.80 -17.68 5.64
N ARG A 64 -1.20 -18.87 5.56
CA ARG A 64 -1.76 -20.13 6.04
C ARG A 64 -0.98 -20.53 7.27
N ILE A 65 -1.69 -20.73 8.39
CA ILE A 65 -1.12 -21.18 9.66
C ILE A 65 -1.64 -22.57 10.00
N SER A 66 -0.85 -23.37 10.71
CA SER A 66 -1.30 -24.62 11.33
C SER A 66 -2.07 -24.36 12.62
N ASP A 67 -2.65 -25.41 13.19
CA ASP A 67 -3.43 -25.36 14.42
C ASP A 67 -2.60 -24.85 15.62
N ASP A 68 -1.28 -25.01 15.60
CA ASP A 68 -0.31 -24.51 16.59
C ASP A 68 0.20 -23.08 16.29
N GLN A 69 -0.42 -22.38 15.32
CA GLN A 69 -0.08 -21.02 14.88
C GLN A 69 1.29 -20.88 14.21
N ALA A 70 1.91 -21.98 13.79
CA ALA A 70 3.10 -21.92 12.95
C ALA A 70 2.72 -21.56 11.49
N PRO A 71 3.51 -20.72 10.79
CA PRO A 71 3.27 -20.41 9.38
C PRO A 71 3.57 -21.63 8.49
N ILE A 72 2.56 -22.12 7.76
CA ILE A 72 2.69 -23.20 6.76
C ILE A 72 3.11 -22.63 5.41
N ALA A 73 2.41 -21.57 4.98
CA ALA A 73 2.67 -20.92 3.71
C ALA A 73 2.26 -19.45 3.75
N PHE A 74 2.93 -18.60 2.99
CA PHE A 74 2.60 -17.19 2.88
C PHE A 74 2.79 -16.66 1.46
N LEU A 75 2.07 -15.59 1.15
CA LEU A 75 2.26 -14.77 -0.03
C LEU A 75 2.72 -13.40 0.47
N PRO A 76 3.90 -12.90 0.06
CA PRO A 76 4.32 -11.55 0.38
C PRO A 76 3.24 -10.53 0.03
N LEU A 77 3.11 -9.48 0.85
CA LEU A 77 2.15 -8.40 0.65
C LEU A 77 2.36 -7.74 -0.71
N ILE A 78 3.62 -7.47 -1.02
CA ILE A 78 4.05 -6.87 -2.28
C ILE A 78 3.65 -7.71 -3.50
N ASP A 79 3.76 -9.04 -3.39
CA ASP A 79 3.38 -9.99 -4.44
C ASP A 79 1.88 -10.00 -4.65
N HIS A 80 1.10 -10.05 -3.57
CA HIS A 80 -0.35 -9.99 -3.63
C HIS A 80 -0.85 -8.66 -4.23
N CYS A 81 -0.27 -7.55 -3.79
CA CYS A 81 -0.55 -6.23 -4.32
C CYS A 81 -0.29 -6.14 -5.83
N LEU A 82 0.82 -6.72 -6.30
CA LEU A 82 1.14 -6.78 -7.73
C LEU A 82 0.16 -7.67 -8.51
N ASP A 83 -0.15 -8.87 -7.99
CA ASP A 83 -1.09 -9.79 -8.63
C ASP A 83 -2.44 -9.09 -8.89
N VAL A 84 -2.96 -8.36 -7.89
CA VAL A 84 -4.19 -7.57 -8.01
C VAL A 84 -4.05 -6.42 -9.00
N ALA A 85 -2.95 -5.68 -8.97
CA ALA A 85 -2.72 -4.55 -9.88
C ALA A 85 -2.64 -4.99 -11.35
N VAL A 86 -1.96 -6.11 -11.62
CA VAL A 86 -1.82 -6.67 -12.96
C VAL A 86 -3.16 -7.22 -13.46
N VAL A 87 -3.92 -7.90 -12.61
CA VAL A 87 -5.29 -8.34 -12.94
C VAL A 87 -6.18 -7.13 -13.23
N PHE A 88 -6.13 -6.10 -12.38
CA PHE A 88 -6.87 -4.86 -12.61
C PHE A 88 -6.51 -4.26 -13.97
N ARG A 89 -5.22 -4.18 -14.30
CA ARG A 89 -4.78 -3.57 -15.56
C ARG A 89 -5.28 -4.31 -16.79
N HIS A 90 -5.28 -5.64 -16.77
CA HIS A 90 -5.82 -6.47 -17.85
C HIS A 90 -7.34 -6.37 -17.91
N LEU A 91 -8.01 -6.38 -16.76
CA LEU A 91 -9.47 -6.24 -16.64
C LEU A 91 -9.95 -4.93 -17.29
N VAL A 92 -9.28 -3.81 -17.02
CA VAL A 92 -9.64 -2.50 -17.60
C VAL A 92 -9.24 -2.33 -19.06
N ALA A 93 -8.41 -3.22 -19.60
CA ALA A 93 -8.07 -3.27 -21.02
C ALA A 93 -9.15 -3.97 -21.87
N LEU A 94 -10.05 -4.75 -21.25
CA LEU A 94 -11.10 -5.46 -21.96
C LEU A 94 -12.05 -4.45 -22.64
N PRO A 95 -12.43 -4.63 -23.92
CA PRO A 95 -13.16 -3.61 -24.68
C PRO A 95 -14.45 -3.11 -24.01
N THR A 96 -15.21 -4.02 -23.40
CA THR A 96 -16.46 -3.67 -22.70
C THR A 96 -16.19 -2.88 -21.41
N ILE A 97 -15.18 -3.29 -20.63
CA ILE A 97 -14.82 -2.59 -19.39
C ILE A 97 -14.20 -1.22 -19.69
N GLN A 98 -13.32 -1.15 -20.68
CA GLN A 98 -12.72 0.10 -21.13
C GLN A 98 -13.79 1.10 -21.59
N ARG A 99 -14.78 0.65 -22.37
CA ARG A 99 -15.92 1.48 -22.78
C ARG A 99 -16.70 2.00 -21.57
N CYS A 100 -16.98 1.14 -20.59
CA CYS A 100 -17.65 1.56 -19.36
C CYS A 100 -16.85 2.60 -18.58
N LEU A 101 -15.52 2.44 -18.51
CA LEU A 101 -14.64 3.42 -17.87
C LEU A 101 -14.61 4.75 -18.61
N MET A 102 -14.58 4.75 -19.93
CA MET A 102 -14.62 5.98 -20.74
C MET A 102 -15.93 6.76 -20.54
N VAL A 103 -17.06 6.05 -20.48
CA VAL A 103 -18.36 6.66 -20.15
C VAL A 103 -18.34 7.24 -18.74
N ALA A 104 -17.83 6.48 -17.75
CA ALA A 104 -17.73 6.95 -16.38
C ALA A 104 -16.77 8.16 -16.24
N ALA A 105 -15.69 8.19 -17.02
CA ALA A 105 -14.70 9.26 -17.07
C ALA A 105 -15.16 10.49 -17.88
N ASN A 106 -16.29 10.39 -18.59
CA ASN A 106 -16.75 11.38 -19.57
C ASN A 106 -15.65 11.79 -20.57
N SER A 107 -14.75 10.86 -20.90
CA SER A 107 -13.56 11.10 -21.74
C SER A 107 -12.89 9.78 -22.12
N THR A 108 -11.97 9.84 -23.08
CA THR A 108 -11.07 8.72 -23.39
C THR A 108 -9.99 8.58 -22.32
N LEU A 109 -9.64 7.35 -21.97
CA LEU A 109 -8.51 7.05 -21.08
C LEU A 109 -7.35 6.48 -21.89
N THR A 110 -6.17 7.06 -21.74
CA THR A 110 -4.94 6.58 -22.39
C THR A 110 -4.43 5.31 -21.69
N PRO A 111 -3.62 4.47 -22.37
CA PRO A 111 -3.00 3.32 -21.74
C PRO A 111 -2.21 3.68 -20.46
N ALA A 112 -1.47 4.79 -20.48
CA ALA A 112 -0.71 5.26 -19.33
C ALA A 112 -1.59 5.74 -18.16
N GLN A 113 -2.77 6.32 -18.43
CA GLN A 113 -3.75 6.60 -17.37
C GLN A 113 -4.33 5.32 -16.76
N LEU A 114 -4.54 4.27 -17.55
CA LEU A 114 -4.93 2.96 -17.03
C LEU A 114 -3.80 2.32 -16.19
N ASP A 115 -2.54 2.55 -16.57
CA ASP A 115 -1.38 2.14 -15.76
C ASP A 115 -1.33 2.91 -14.43
N ARG A 116 -1.60 4.22 -14.42
CA ARG A 116 -1.73 5.00 -13.17
C ARG A 116 -2.85 4.46 -12.27
N LEU A 117 -4.00 4.10 -12.83
CA LEU A 117 -5.08 3.43 -12.07
C LEU A 117 -4.63 2.06 -11.53
N ALA A 118 -3.81 1.31 -12.27
CA ALA A 118 -3.24 0.05 -11.80
C ALA A 118 -2.24 0.25 -10.65
N VAL A 119 -1.45 1.33 -10.66
CA VAL A 119 -0.61 1.69 -9.51
C VAL A 119 -1.47 2.01 -8.29
N LEU A 120 -2.59 2.73 -8.43
CA LEU A 120 -3.51 2.93 -7.31
C LEU A 120 -4.09 1.61 -6.80
N ALA A 121 -4.43 0.68 -7.71
CA ALA A 121 -4.90 -0.66 -7.36
C ALA A 121 -3.83 -1.47 -6.58
N LEU A 122 -2.56 -1.32 -6.93
CA LEU A 122 -1.43 -1.95 -6.23
C LEU A 122 -1.40 -1.57 -4.74
N LEU A 123 -1.84 -0.37 -4.41
CA LEU A 123 -1.85 0.13 -3.04
C LEU A 123 -3.05 -0.34 -2.21
N HIS A 124 -4.04 -1.06 -2.75
CA HIS A 124 -5.30 -1.36 -2.03
C HIS A 124 -5.13 -1.95 -0.63
N ASP A 125 -4.11 -2.78 -0.45
CA ASP A 125 -3.81 -3.49 0.78
C ASP A 125 -2.60 -2.93 1.54
N PHE A 126 -2.13 -1.72 1.20
CA PHE A 126 -0.96 -1.10 1.85
C PHE A 126 -1.10 -1.08 3.38
N GLY A 127 -2.33 -0.94 3.88
CA GLY A 127 -2.61 -0.93 5.31
C GLY A 127 -2.27 -2.24 6.02
N LYS A 128 -2.13 -3.38 5.31
CA LYS A 128 -1.68 -4.66 5.88
C LYS A 128 -0.24 -4.57 6.38
N ALA A 129 0.54 -3.57 5.93
CA ALA A 129 1.88 -3.32 6.43
C ALA A 129 1.94 -2.90 7.91
N ASN A 130 0.79 -2.58 8.55
CA ASN A 130 0.82 -2.28 9.98
C ASN A 130 1.20 -3.53 10.81
N LEU A 131 2.08 -3.37 11.81
CA LEU A 131 2.58 -4.50 12.60
C LEU A 131 1.48 -5.18 13.43
N GLY A 132 0.38 -4.50 13.75
CA GLY A 132 -0.78 -5.11 14.37
C GLY A 132 -1.39 -6.19 13.48
N PHE A 133 -1.62 -5.88 12.21
CA PHE A 133 -2.11 -6.84 11.23
C PHE A 133 -1.12 -7.98 11.02
N GLN A 134 0.18 -7.67 10.92
CA GLN A 134 1.21 -8.67 10.66
C GLN A 134 1.39 -9.65 11.83
N ASN A 135 1.23 -9.19 13.07
CA ASN A 135 1.47 -9.99 14.27
C ASN A 135 0.23 -10.74 14.78
N LYS A 136 -0.99 -10.33 14.37
CA LYS A 136 -2.24 -10.95 14.87
C LYS A 136 -2.33 -12.48 14.75
N PRO A 137 -1.72 -13.18 13.78
CA PRO A 137 -1.84 -14.64 13.69
C PRO A 137 -0.94 -15.38 14.69
N PHE A 138 0.09 -14.72 15.22
CA PHE A 138 1.15 -15.35 16.01
C PHE A 138 1.01 -15.13 17.53
N ASP A 139 0.03 -14.31 17.94
CA ASP A 139 -0.30 -14.10 19.34
C ASP A 139 -1.83 -14.14 19.51
N PRO A 140 -2.39 -15.20 20.13
CA PRO A 140 -3.84 -15.30 20.35
C PRO A 140 -4.39 -14.23 21.29
N LYS A 141 -3.52 -13.54 22.05
CA LYS A 141 -3.89 -12.42 22.92
C LYS A 141 -3.72 -11.07 22.24
N ALA A 142 -3.16 -11.02 21.02
CA ALA A 142 -3.00 -9.78 20.30
C ALA A 142 -4.38 -9.15 20.00
N PRO A 143 -4.48 -7.82 20.03
CA PRO A 143 -5.67 -7.15 19.55
C PRO A 143 -6.01 -7.56 18.12
N ARG A 144 -7.30 -7.72 17.81
CA ARG A 144 -7.76 -7.88 16.43
C ARG A 144 -7.48 -6.59 15.66
N ALA A 145 -6.37 -6.58 14.93
CA ALA A 145 -5.97 -5.50 14.05
C ALA A 145 -6.47 -5.76 12.62
N GLY A 146 -7.17 -4.78 12.07
CA GLY A 146 -7.48 -4.68 10.65
C GLY A 146 -6.34 -4.01 9.87
N HIS A 147 -6.65 -3.65 8.64
CA HIS A 147 -5.76 -2.92 7.74
C HIS A 147 -6.40 -1.69 7.11
N VAL A 148 -7.66 -1.41 7.44
CA VAL A 148 -8.40 -0.30 6.85
C VAL A 148 -8.43 0.88 7.83
N PHE A 149 -9.09 0.72 8.97
CA PHE A 149 -9.22 1.79 9.97
C PHE A 149 -7.89 2.10 10.68
N GLU A 150 -7.01 1.11 10.74
CA GLU A 150 -5.64 1.25 11.25
C GLU A 150 -4.77 2.19 10.42
N THR A 151 -5.20 2.57 9.21
CA THR A 151 -4.52 3.60 8.40
C THR A 151 -4.87 5.02 8.86
N ALA A 152 -5.91 5.22 9.67
CA ALA A 152 -6.38 6.54 10.09
C ALA A 152 -5.26 7.45 10.60
N PRO A 153 -4.36 7.02 11.52
CA PRO A 153 -3.26 7.87 11.99
C PRO A 153 -2.33 8.37 10.89
N LEU A 154 -2.18 7.65 9.78
CA LEU A 154 -1.36 8.08 8.65
C LEU A 154 -1.90 9.34 7.96
N LEU A 155 -3.17 9.70 8.20
CA LEU A 155 -3.82 10.86 7.56
C LEU A 155 -4.01 12.06 8.50
N ASN A 156 -3.92 11.86 9.81
CA ASN A 156 -4.16 12.92 10.80
C ASN A 156 -3.09 13.01 11.91
N VAL A 157 -1.98 12.28 11.78
CA VAL A 157 -0.78 12.48 12.61
C VAL A 157 0.37 12.94 11.72
N GLU A 158 0.86 14.17 11.95
CA GLU A 158 1.80 14.86 11.06
C GLU A 158 3.04 14.05 10.67
N HIS A 159 3.78 13.51 11.64
CA HIS A 159 4.99 12.73 11.31
C HIS A 159 4.67 11.45 10.52
N LEU A 160 3.56 10.76 10.83
CA LEU A 160 3.15 9.56 10.09
C LEU A 160 2.67 9.91 8.68
N ALA A 161 1.95 11.03 8.53
CA ALA A 161 1.53 11.56 7.25
C ALA A 161 2.73 11.92 6.37
N ASN A 162 3.77 12.53 6.94
CA ASN A 162 5.01 12.83 6.22
C ASN A 162 5.76 11.56 5.82
N GLN A 163 5.84 10.55 6.69
CA GLN A 163 6.47 9.26 6.35
C GLN A 163 5.68 8.51 5.27
N LEU A 164 4.35 8.50 5.34
CA LEU A 164 3.49 7.95 4.29
C LEU A 164 3.77 8.67 2.97
N ALA A 165 3.81 10.01 3.01
CA ALA A 165 3.96 10.80 1.81
C ALA A 165 5.33 10.59 1.15
N GLN A 166 6.38 10.42 1.94
CA GLN A 166 7.70 10.06 1.44
C GLN A 166 7.74 8.64 0.88
N SER A 167 7.12 7.68 1.56
CA SER A 167 7.20 6.25 1.17
C SER A 167 6.40 5.95 -0.10
N LEU A 168 5.28 6.65 -0.31
CA LEU A 168 4.40 6.43 -1.46
C LEU A 168 4.63 7.42 -2.61
N ASP A 169 5.65 8.28 -2.51
CA ASP A 169 5.85 9.42 -3.41
C ASP A 169 4.54 10.19 -3.67
N TRP A 170 4.01 10.78 -2.61
CA TRP A 170 2.72 11.47 -2.66
C TRP A 170 2.72 12.64 -3.63
N GLY A 171 3.88 13.26 -3.87
CA GLY A 171 4.03 14.31 -4.87
C GLY A 171 3.75 13.79 -6.27
N GLU A 172 4.34 12.65 -6.63
CA GLU A 172 4.09 11.97 -7.89
C GLU A 172 2.62 11.58 -8.03
N LEU A 173 2.05 10.88 -7.02
CA LEU A 173 0.64 10.47 -7.05
C LEU A 173 -0.34 11.65 -7.14
N MET A 174 -0.03 12.78 -6.49
CA MET A 174 -0.84 14.00 -6.59
C MET A 174 -0.77 14.61 -7.98
N SER A 175 0.38 14.53 -8.67
CA SER A 175 0.57 15.10 -10.00
C SER A 175 -0.34 14.45 -11.07
N TRP A 176 -0.82 13.25 -10.79
CA TRP A 176 -1.72 12.51 -11.68
C TRP A 176 -3.14 13.06 -11.73
N PHE A 177 -3.46 14.06 -10.91
CA PHE A 177 -4.78 14.67 -10.84
C PHE A 177 -4.71 16.18 -10.93
N THR A 178 -5.73 16.80 -11.53
CA THR A 178 -5.84 18.26 -11.57
C THR A 178 -6.16 18.86 -10.19
N GLU A 179 -6.91 18.14 -9.37
CA GLU A 179 -7.36 18.60 -8.05
C GLU A 179 -6.73 17.76 -6.94
N GLN A 180 -6.12 18.41 -5.94
CA GLN A 180 -5.38 17.75 -4.87
C GLN A 180 -6.25 16.82 -4.00
N GLU A 181 -7.51 17.18 -3.77
CA GLU A 181 -8.46 16.37 -3.00
C GLU A 181 -8.84 15.06 -3.73
N THR A 182 -8.52 14.94 -5.02
CA THR A 182 -8.81 13.73 -5.80
C THR A 182 -8.05 12.52 -5.30
N LEU A 183 -6.76 12.67 -4.99
CA LEU A 183 -5.94 11.54 -4.51
C LEU A 183 -6.53 10.97 -3.22
N LYS A 184 -7.08 11.84 -2.34
CA LYS A 184 -7.79 11.41 -1.12
C LYS A 184 -9.04 10.59 -1.44
N ALA A 185 -9.81 10.96 -2.46
CA ALA A 185 -10.97 10.19 -2.89
C ALA A 185 -10.56 8.80 -3.42
N TYR A 186 -9.48 8.72 -4.20
CA TYR A 186 -8.93 7.43 -4.63
C TYR A 186 -8.34 6.63 -3.47
N LEU A 187 -7.69 7.28 -2.49
CA LEU A 187 -7.24 6.61 -1.27
C LEU A 187 -8.42 5.94 -0.53
N PHE A 188 -9.56 6.64 -0.42
CA PHE A 188 -10.75 6.05 0.18
C PHE A 188 -11.33 4.93 -0.68
N ALA A 189 -11.31 5.07 -2.01
CA ALA A 189 -11.73 4.02 -2.92
C ALA A 189 -10.91 2.74 -2.73
N ILE A 190 -9.57 2.85 -2.66
CA ILE A 190 -8.69 1.70 -2.50
C ILE A 190 -8.85 1.06 -1.10
N LEU A 191 -9.06 1.84 -0.05
CA LEU A 191 -9.31 1.31 1.30
C LEU A 191 -10.72 0.69 1.46
N SER A 192 -11.65 1.02 0.56
CA SER A 192 -13.03 0.50 0.55
C SER A 192 -13.16 -0.84 -0.20
N HIS A 193 -12.07 -1.48 -0.59
CA HIS A 193 -12.07 -2.71 -1.41
C HIS A 193 -12.76 -3.93 -0.76
N HIS A 194 -13.16 -3.86 0.50
CA HIS A 194 -14.02 -4.87 1.16
C HIS A 194 -15.52 -4.63 0.97
N GLY A 195 -15.92 -3.70 0.09
CA GLY A 195 -17.32 -3.45 -0.28
C GLY A 195 -18.09 -2.51 0.65
N ARG A 196 -17.43 -1.98 1.69
CA ARG A 196 -17.99 -0.93 2.54
C ARG A 196 -17.26 0.40 2.27
N PRO A 197 -17.95 1.39 1.67
CA PRO A 197 -17.37 2.72 1.49
C PRO A 197 -16.93 3.32 2.82
N ILE A 198 -15.72 3.87 2.81
CA ILE A 198 -15.18 4.65 3.91
C ILE A 198 -15.59 6.10 3.71
N TYR A 199 -16.09 6.71 4.78
CA TYR A 199 -16.40 8.13 4.82
C TYR A 199 -15.35 8.83 5.68
N GLU A 200 -15.20 10.16 5.51
CA GLU A 200 -14.18 10.95 6.23
C GLU A 200 -14.20 10.75 7.75
N ASN A 201 -15.38 10.60 8.35
CA ASN A 201 -15.52 10.36 9.79
C ASN A 201 -15.05 8.96 10.23
N GLY A 202 -14.97 8.01 9.29
CA GLY A 202 -14.53 6.64 9.55
C GLY A 202 -13.03 6.51 9.80
N LEU A 203 -12.21 7.45 9.29
CA LEU A 203 -10.75 7.51 9.50
C LEU A 203 -10.34 8.63 10.46
N GLY A 204 -11.23 8.97 11.40
CA GLY A 204 -10.93 9.91 12.49
C GLY A 204 -10.27 9.24 13.71
N THR A 205 -10.03 10.03 14.76
CA THR A 205 -9.48 9.53 16.04
C THR A 205 -10.38 8.52 16.75
N ALA A 206 -11.65 8.44 16.37
CA ALA A 206 -12.61 7.44 16.84
C ALA A 206 -12.48 6.08 16.13
N ALA A 207 -11.62 5.97 15.12
CA ALA A 207 -11.35 4.72 14.43
C ALA A 207 -10.87 3.64 15.41
N GLN A 208 -11.27 2.39 15.15
CA GLN A 208 -10.85 1.26 15.97
C GLN A 208 -9.33 1.16 16.01
N ASN A 209 -8.77 0.89 17.19
CA ASN A 209 -7.33 0.77 17.42
C ASN A 209 -6.48 2.02 17.10
N TYR A 210 -7.06 3.20 16.83
CA TYR A 210 -6.35 4.41 16.40
C TYR A 210 -5.05 4.69 17.21
N TYR A 211 -5.12 4.65 18.54
CA TYR A 211 -3.97 4.94 19.39
C TYR A 211 -2.88 3.85 19.36
N ARG A 212 -3.25 2.58 19.17
CA ARG A 212 -2.29 1.49 18.99
C ARG A 212 -1.62 1.60 17.62
N ALA A 213 -2.41 1.81 16.57
CA ALA A 213 -1.91 2.04 15.23
C ALA A 213 -0.90 3.21 15.20
N LYS A 214 -1.28 4.34 15.81
CA LYS A 214 -0.46 5.54 15.92
C LYS A 214 0.88 5.32 16.64
N LYS A 215 0.89 4.53 17.73
CA LYS A 215 2.05 4.45 18.63
C LYS A 215 2.88 3.19 18.48
N GLN A 216 2.34 2.14 17.87
CA GLN A 216 2.91 0.79 17.93
C GLN A 216 2.90 0.07 16.58
N TRP A 217 1.91 0.30 15.71
CA TRP A 217 1.78 -0.53 14.49
C TRP A 217 2.35 0.12 13.23
N TRP A 218 2.50 1.43 13.21
CA TRP A 218 3.23 2.17 12.17
C TRP A 218 4.59 2.65 12.69
N VAL A 219 5.28 1.76 13.41
CA VAL A 219 6.60 1.99 13.98
C VAL A 219 7.42 0.74 13.72
N SER A 220 8.69 0.88 13.32
CA SER A 220 9.57 -0.27 13.10
C SER A 220 9.79 -1.05 14.41
N ASP A 221 9.82 -2.38 14.32
CA ASP A 221 10.19 -3.28 15.42
C ASP A 221 11.67 -3.71 15.38
N GLY A 222 12.48 -3.07 14.52
CA GLY A 222 13.89 -3.39 14.29
C GLY A 222 14.12 -4.56 13.31
N GLN A 223 13.10 -5.36 12.99
CA GLN A 223 13.15 -6.42 11.98
C GLN A 223 12.29 -6.11 10.76
N ARG A 224 11.23 -5.33 10.96
CA ARG A 224 10.27 -4.90 9.95
C ARG A 224 10.03 -3.41 10.12
N ASP A 225 9.98 -2.71 8.99
CA ASP A 225 9.60 -1.31 8.94
C ASP A 225 8.39 -1.16 7.99
N PRO A 226 7.20 -0.82 8.53
CA PRO A 226 6.01 -0.61 7.71
C PRO A 226 6.21 0.39 6.57
N PHE A 227 6.95 1.49 6.79
CA PHE A 227 7.16 2.52 5.77
C PHE A 227 8.17 2.05 4.71
N HIS A 228 9.16 1.26 5.10
CA HIS A 228 10.03 0.59 4.13
C HIS A 228 9.25 -0.38 3.23
N ALA A 229 8.28 -1.11 3.79
CA ALA A 229 7.40 -1.98 3.00
C ALA A 229 6.54 -1.17 2.01
N LEU A 230 6.07 0.02 2.40
CA LEU A 230 5.36 0.94 1.49
C LEU A 230 6.26 1.45 0.36
N ALA A 231 7.51 1.81 0.66
CA ALA A 231 8.48 2.23 -0.37
C ALA A 231 8.72 1.12 -1.40
N LYS A 232 8.83 -0.14 -0.97
CA LYS A 232 8.95 -1.29 -1.88
C LYS A 232 7.76 -1.46 -2.82
N LEU A 233 6.54 -1.12 -2.37
CA LEU A 233 5.36 -1.12 -3.25
C LEU A 233 5.51 -0.12 -4.39
N MET A 234 6.04 1.08 -4.11
CA MET A 234 6.29 2.09 -5.15
C MET A 234 7.44 1.71 -6.08
N GLU A 235 8.54 1.16 -5.54
CA GLU A 235 9.62 0.61 -6.36
C GLU A 235 9.12 -0.49 -7.31
N LEU A 236 8.18 -1.32 -6.85
CA LEU A 236 7.55 -2.32 -7.70
C LEU A 236 6.60 -1.70 -8.72
N ALA A 237 5.85 -0.67 -8.35
CA ALA A 237 4.98 0.06 -9.26
C ALA A 237 5.77 0.63 -10.46
N HIS A 238 6.95 1.23 -10.23
CA HIS A 238 7.83 1.70 -11.30
C HIS A 238 8.28 0.59 -12.26
N ARG A 239 8.54 -0.61 -11.74
CA ARG A 239 8.95 -1.76 -12.55
C ARG A 239 7.79 -2.36 -13.33
N ALA A 240 6.63 -2.49 -12.70
CA ALA A 240 5.45 -3.12 -13.29
C ALA A 240 4.72 -2.21 -14.29
N PHE A 241 4.72 -0.91 -14.03
CA PHE A 241 3.93 0.08 -14.77
C PHE A 241 4.76 1.33 -15.14
N PRO A 242 5.91 1.19 -15.84
CA PRO A 242 6.79 2.33 -16.10
C PRO A 242 6.10 3.47 -16.86
N ALA A 243 5.14 3.17 -17.72
CA ALA A 243 4.39 4.17 -18.47
C ALA A 243 3.46 5.04 -17.61
N ALA A 244 3.12 4.62 -16.37
CA ALA A 244 2.36 5.45 -15.43
C ALA A 244 3.15 6.71 -15.00
N PHE A 245 4.47 6.63 -15.05
CA PHE A 245 5.43 7.62 -14.56
C PHE A 245 6.11 8.42 -15.69
N ALA A 246 5.59 8.35 -16.91
CA ALA A 246 6.08 9.17 -18.01
C ALA A 246 5.64 10.65 -17.85
N GLU A 247 6.48 11.59 -18.28
CA GLU A 247 6.26 13.04 -18.08
C GLU A 247 4.99 13.57 -18.75
N ASP A 248 4.67 13.09 -19.96
CA ASP A 248 3.59 13.62 -20.80
C ASP A 248 2.25 12.87 -20.65
N VAL A 249 2.01 12.22 -19.51
CA VAL A 249 0.75 11.49 -19.28
C VAL A 249 -0.33 12.46 -18.77
N PRO A 250 -1.46 12.62 -19.48
CA PRO A 250 -2.53 13.50 -19.04
C PRO A 250 -3.07 13.11 -17.65
N PRO A 251 -3.50 14.08 -16.82
CA PRO A 251 -4.13 13.79 -15.53
C PRO A 251 -5.33 12.85 -15.68
N ILE A 252 -5.54 11.98 -14.70
CA ILE A 252 -6.71 11.10 -14.66
C ILE A 252 -7.96 11.97 -14.50
N PRO A 253 -8.97 11.82 -15.38
CA PRO A 253 -10.27 12.48 -15.21
C PRO A 253 -10.88 12.11 -13.85
N ASN A 254 -11.54 13.04 -13.17
CA ASN A 254 -12.05 12.78 -11.82
C ASN A 254 -13.56 12.97 -11.59
N PRO A 255 -14.45 12.49 -12.47
CA PRO A 255 -15.86 12.42 -12.12
C PRO A 255 -16.09 11.35 -11.03
N PRO A 256 -17.01 11.56 -10.07
CA PRO A 256 -17.33 10.57 -9.04
C PRO A 256 -17.71 9.19 -9.61
N GLN A 257 -18.35 9.15 -10.78
CA GLN A 257 -18.71 7.92 -11.48
C GLN A 257 -17.48 7.06 -11.78
N LEU A 258 -16.35 7.67 -12.17
CA LEU A 258 -15.11 6.95 -12.42
C LEU A 258 -14.54 6.38 -11.13
N GLN A 259 -14.52 7.15 -10.04
CA GLN A 259 -14.06 6.67 -8.73
C GLN A 259 -14.87 5.45 -8.25
N HIS A 260 -16.19 5.50 -8.39
CA HIS A 260 -17.07 4.37 -8.07
C HIS A 260 -16.81 3.16 -8.97
N ARG A 261 -16.60 3.37 -10.27
CA ARG A 261 -16.29 2.28 -11.21
C ARG A 261 -14.95 1.65 -10.88
N PHE A 262 -13.94 2.47 -10.59
CA PHE A 262 -12.62 2.05 -10.14
C PHE A 262 -12.73 1.18 -8.88
N ALA A 263 -13.45 1.64 -7.85
CA ALA A 263 -13.61 0.89 -6.61
C ALA A 263 -14.21 -0.51 -6.86
N GLY A 264 -15.30 -0.61 -7.62
CA GLY A 264 -15.91 -1.91 -7.93
C GLY A 264 -15.03 -2.84 -8.77
N LEU A 265 -14.27 -2.29 -9.72
CA LEU A 265 -13.32 -3.07 -10.53
C LEU A 265 -12.11 -3.51 -9.72
N LEU A 266 -11.64 -2.69 -8.79
CA LEU A 266 -10.59 -3.05 -7.84
C LEU A 266 -11.02 -4.20 -6.94
N MET A 267 -12.25 -4.19 -6.44
CA MET A 267 -12.80 -5.31 -5.67
C MET A 267 -12.80 -6.61 -6.49
N LEU A 268 -13.25 -6.56 -7.75
CA LEU A 268 -13.23 -7.71 -8.63
C LEU A 268 -11.79 -8.18 -8.90
N ALA A 269 -10.86 -7.25 -9.14
CA ALA A 269 -9.46 -7.57 -9.33
C ALA A 269 -8.82 -8.20 -8.09
N ASP A 270 -9.18 -7.76 -6.89
CA ASP A 270 -8.74 -8.37 -5.63
C ASP A 270 -9.22 -9.82 -5.51
N TRP A 271 -10.50 -10.09 -5.81
CA TRP A 271 -11.04 -11.45 -5.80
C TRP A 271 -10.33 -12.37 -6.80
N LEU A 272 -10.09 -11.88 -8.01
CA LEU A 272 -9.42 -12.64 -9.08
C LEU A 272 -7.92 -12.83 -8.78
N GLY A 273 -7.21 -11.76 -8.39
CA GLY A 273 -5.81 -11.80 -7.96
C GLY A 273 -5.58 -12.61 -6.69
N SER A 274 -6.64 -12.87 -5.93
CA SER A 274 -6.65 -13.76 -4.77
C SER A 274 -6.93 -15.23 -5.11
N HIS A 275 -7.08 -15.62 -6.37
CA HIS A 275 -7.41 -17.01 -6.68
C HIS A 275 -6.17 -17.91 -6.75
N ASP A 276 -5.98 -18.77 -5.73
CA ASP A 276 -4.75 -19.56 -5.53
C ASP A 276 -4.40 -20.53 -6.69
N ALA A 277 -5.35 -20.90 -7.54
CA ALA A 277 -5.07 -21.72 -8.74
C ALA A 277 -4.31 -20.97 -9.85
N PHE A 278 -4.42 -19.63 -9.87
CA PHE A 278 -3.73 -18.77 -10.84
C PHE A 278 -2.57 -18.02 -10.17
N PHE A 279 -2.74 -17.66 -8.90
CA PHE A 279 -1.78 -16.92 -8.08
C PHE A 279 -1.45 -17.74 -6.82
N PRO A 280 -0.60 -18.77 -6.93
CA PRO A 280 -0.35 -19.70 -5.83
C PRO A 280 0.33 -19.04 -4.64
N ILE A 281 0.05 -19.51 -3.43
CA ILE A 281 0.79 -19.13 -2.22
C ILE A 281 2.05 -19.99 -2.14
N ASP A 282 3.21 -19.41 -2.46
CA ASP A 282 4.44 -20.15 -2.74
C ASP A 282 5.64 -19.74 -1.87
N ASN A 283 5.40 -18.97 -0.82
CA ASN A 283 6.43 -18.46 0.10
C ASN A 283 7.42 -17.48 -0.55
N GLY A 284 6.95 -16.72 -1.55
CA GLY A 284 7.75 -15.70 -2.23
C GLY A 284 8.80 -16.29 -3.18
N LYS A 285 8.52 -17.45 -3.75
CA LYS A 285 9.46 -18.16 -4.65
C LYS A 285 9.36 -17.71 -6.10
N ALA A 286 8.15 -17.44 -6.59
CA ALA A 286 7.93 -17.02 -7.96
C ALA A 286 8.28 -15.55 -8.16
N ASP A 287 8.85 -15.24 -9.33
CA ASP A 287 8.93 -13.86 -9.81
C ASP A 287 7.55 -13.42 -10.33
N ARG A 288 6.86 -12.63 -9.52
CA ARG A 288 5.50 -12.16 -9.82
C ARG A 288 5.44 -11.21 -11.00
N LEU A 289 6.51 -10.48 -11.30
CA LEU A 289 6.57 -9.63 -12.50
C LEU A 289 6.48 -10.48 -13.78
N GLN A 290 6.97 -11.72 -13.74
CA GLN A 290 6.87 -12.67 -14.85
C GLN A 290 5.58 -13.48 -14.82
N LEU A 291 5.15 -13.94 -13.64
CA LEU A 291 3.98 -14.81 -13.50
C LEU A 291 2.65 -14.08 -13.70
N ALA A 292 2.51 -12.88 -13.12
CA ALA A 292 1.21 -12.23 -12.99
C ALA A 292 0.53 -11.88 -14.32
N PRO A 293 1.24 -11.42 -15.38
CA PRO A 293 0.60 -11.11 -16.67
C PRO A 293 -0.11 -12.32 -17.30
N ASP A 294 0.58 -13.46 -17.40
CA ASP A 294 0.01 -14.67 -17.97
C ASP A 294 -1.11 -15.24 -17.09
N ALA A 295 -0.97 -15.16 -15.77
CA ALA A 295 -2.02 -15.56 -14.83
C ALA A 295 -3.29 -14.69 -14.99
N ALA A 296 -3.14 -13.38 -15.13
CA ALA A 296 -4.24 -12.43 -15.34
C ALA A 296 -5.01 -12.72 -16.64
N ILE A 297 -4.31 -13.00 -17.74
CA ILE A 297 -4.96 -13.38 -19.02
C ILE A 297 -5.76 -14.68 -18.84
N ARG A 298 -5.15 -15.70 -18.22
CA ARG A 298 -5.81 -17.00 -18.04
C ARG A 298 -7.04 -16.90 -17.15
N ILE A 299 -6.98 -16.16 -16.03
CA ILE A 299 -8.11 -16.07 -15.12
C ILE A 299 -9.27 -15.30 -15.74
N LEU A 300 -9.01 -14.19 -16.46
CA LEU A 300 -10.06 -13.41 -17.11
C LEU A 300 -10.82 -14.22 -18.18
N LYS A 301 -10.10 -15.08 -18.93
CA LYS A 301 -10.71 -16.05 -19.84
C LYS A 301 -11.49 -17.13 -19.10
N ALA A 302 -10.91 -17.69 -18.04
CA ALA A 302 -11.54 -18.77 -17.27
C ALA A 302 -12.88 -18.34 -16.63
N VAL A 303 -13.01 -17.08 -16.22
CA VAL A 303 -14.26 -16.53 -15.66
C VAL A 303 -15.20 -15.93 -16.72
N GLY A 304 -14.86 -16.03 -18.01
CA GLY A 304 -15.70 -15.57 -19.12
C GLY A 304 -15.78 -14.05 -19.29
N LEU A 305 -14.81 -13.30 -18.77
CA LEU A 305 -14.73 -11.84 -18.97
C LEU A 305 -14.00 -11.47 -20.27
N ASP A 306 -13.04 -12.29 -20.68
CA ASP A 306 -12.32 -12.18 -21.96
C ASP A 306 -12.79 -13.32 -22.88
N VAL A 307 -13.64 -12.99 -23.85
CA VAL A 307 -14.36 -13.92 -24.75
C VAL A 307 -13.97 -13.74 -26.21
#